data_AF-A0A2N5SRL7-F1
#
_entry.id   AF-A0A2N5SRL7-F1
#
_cell.length_a   1.000
_cell.length_b   1.000
_cell.length_c   1.000
_cell.angle_alpha   90.00
_cell.angle_beta   90.00
_cell.angle_gamma   90.00
#
_symmetry.space_group_name_H-M   'P 1'
#
loop_
_entity.id
_entity.type
_entity.pdbx_description
1 polymer ?
#
loop_
_entity_poly.entity_id
_entity_poly.type
_entity_poly.pdbx_seq_one_letter_code
_entity_poly.pdbx_strand_id
1 'polypeptide(L)'
;MIPHGGLFSAKNKATLESPKDFFNFVEACQALDTAEVDNYLRFAKVNPCNPDVSKVINDMGITHYSAFAKFKEINFEKRGIKPAPSRLMTSCVGKYKRHLKRAKENSQLTLH
;
A
#
# COMPACT_ATOMS: atom_id res chain seq x y z
N MET A 1 35.05 -23.65 -28.05
CA MET A 1 35.82 -22.51 -27.51
C MET A 1 34.83 -21.55 -26.87
N ILE A 2 34.78 -21.49 -25.53
CA ILE A 2 33.88 -20.58 -24.79
C ILE A 2 34.62 -19.25 -24.64
N PRO A 3 34.06 -18.10 -25.03
CA PRO A 3 34.74 -16.83 -24.81
C PRO A 3 34.76 -16.57 -23.30
N HIS A 4 35.96 -16.54 -22.72
CA HIS A 4 36.15 -16.15 -21.33
C HIS A 4 35.71 -14.70 -21.17
N GLY A 5 34.76 -14.48 -20.25
CA GLY A 5 34.07 -13.22 -20.04
C GLY A 5 35.03 -12.04 -19.89
N GLY A 6 34.78 -11.00 -20.68
CA GLY A 6 35.40 -9.70 -20.48
C GLY A 6 35.11 -9.17 -19.07
N LEU A 7 36.01 -8.33 -18.58
CA LEU A 7 35.91 -7.67 -17.28
C LEU A 7 34.55 -6.96 -17.19
N PHE A 8 33.61 -7.52 -16.41
CA PHE A 8 32.39 -6.80 -16.04
C PHE A 8 32.80 -5.63 -15.15
N SER A 9 33.13 -4.50 -15.77
CA SER A 9 33.26 -3.22 -15.07
C SER A 9 31.85 -2.76 -14.74
N ALA A 10 31.34 -3.19 -13.58
CA ALA A 10 30.11 -2.65 -13.02
C ALA A 10 30.38 -1.19 -12.59
N LYS A 11 30.29 -0.26 -13.54
CA LYS A 11 30.45 1.18 -13.30
C LYS A 11 29.28 1.81 -12.53
N ASN A 12 28.23 1.04 -12.25
CA ASN A 12 27.08 1.48 -11.47
C ASN A 12 27.26 1.13 -9.98
N LYS A 13 28.34 1.59 -9.36
CA LYS A 13 28.42 1.62 -7.90
C LYS A 13 27.81 2.95 -7.43
N ALA A 14 26.49 3.00 -7.38
CA ALA A 14 25.81 4.09 -6.68
C ALA A 14 26.21 3.97 -5.21
N THR A 15 27.02 4.91 -4.74
CA THR A 15 27.44 4.96 -3.34
C THR A 15 26.20 5.43 -2.57
N LEU A 16 25.51 4.51 -1.91
CA LEU A 16 24.33 4.71 -1.05
C LEU A 16 24.68 5.52 0.22
N GLU A 17 25.48 6.59 0.10
CA GLU A 17 25.98 7.35 1.25
C GLU A 17 25.47 8.78 1.28
N SER A 18 24.58 9.18 0.37
CA SER A 18 23.84 10.42 0.52
C SER A 18 22.58 10.13 1.35
N PRO A 19 22.42 10.70 2.55
CA PRO A 19 21.18 10.59 3.33
C PRO A 19 19.96 11.01 2.51
N LYS A 20 20.16 11.88 1.52
CA LYS A 20 19.11 12.38 0.62
C LYS A 20 18.47 11.25 -0.21
N ASP A 21 19.24 10.30 -0.70
CA ASP A 21 18.69 9.18 -1.46
C ASP A 21 17.86 8.26 -0.56
N PHE A 22 18.28 8.07 0.69
CA PHE A 22 17.49 7.36 1.70
C PHE A 22 16.20 8.11 2.04
N PHE A 23 16.25 9.43 2.24
CA PHE A 23 15.04 10.23 2.49
C PHE A 23 14.06 10.18 1.31
N ASN A 24 14.54 10.34 0.08
CA ASN A 24 13.71 10.24 -1.12
C ASN A 24 13.06 8.85 -1.23
N PHE A 25 13.82 7.78 -0.90
CA PHE A 25 13.30 6.42 -0.89
C PHE A 25 12.22 6.23 0.19
N VAL A 26 12.48 6.70 1.42
CA VAL A 26 11.52 6.62 2.52
C VAL A 26 10.24 7.40 2.19
N GLU A 27 10.37 8.60 1.63
CA GLU A 27 9.24 9.42 1.18
C GLU A 27 8.44 8.72 0.08
N ALA A 28 9.12 8.14 -0.92
CA ALA A 28 8.47 7.40 -2.00
C ALA A 28 7.72 6.16 -1.46
N CYS A 29 8.30 5.43 -0.51
CA CYS A 29 7.63 4.29 0.13
C CYS A 29 6.39 4.74 0.91
N GLN A 30 6.47 5.81 1.70
CA GLN A 30 5.33 6.35 2.44
C GLN A 30 4.21 6.86 1.51
N ALA A 31 4.57 7.51 0.40
CA ALA A 31 3.62 7.96 -0.61
C ALA A 31 2.92 6.78 -1.31
N LEU A 32 3.64 5.68 -1.55
CA LEU A 32 3.07 4.46 -2.12
C LEU A 32 2.07 3.79 -1.16
N ASP A 33 2.47 3.63 0.10
CA ASP A 33 1.66 3.01 1.16
C ASP A 33 0.36 3.80 1.40
N THR A 34 0.46 5.12 1.47
CA THR A 34 -0.71 6.01 1.64
C THR A 34 -1.66 5.95 0.45
N ALA A 35 -1.13 5.99 -0.78
CA ALA A 35 -1.94 5.86 -1.99
C ALA A 35 -2.68 4.52 -2.06
N GLU A 36 -2.04 3.43 -1.62
CA GLU A 36 -2.66 2.11 -1.59
C GLU A 36 -3.82 2.04 -0.59
N VAL A 37 -3.61 2.51 0.64
CA VAL A 37 -4.65 2.55 1.67
C VAL A 37 -5.83 3.42 1.24
N ASP A 38 -5.57 4.57 0.62
CA ASP A 38 -6.61 5.46 0.09
C ASP A 38 -7.44 4.80 -1.01
N ASN A 39 -6.80 4.10 -1.94
CA ASN A 39 -7.49 3.34 -2.99
C ASN A 39 -8.38 2.25 -2.39
N TYR A 40 -7.92 1.59 -1.33
CA TYR A 40 -8.73 0.64 -0.59
C TYR A 40 -9.94 1.28 0.09
N LEU A 41 -9.76 2.41 0.79
CA LEU A 41 -10.85 3.11 1.47
C LEU A 41 -11.93 3.54 0.48
N ARG A 42 -11.53 4.09 -0.67
CA ARG A 42 -12.45 4.44 -1.76
C ARG A 42 -13.21 3.22 -2.26
N PHE A 43 -12.53 2.08 -2.47
CA PHE A 43 -13.18 0.82 -2.83
C PHE A 43 -14.19 0.36 -1.77
N ALA A 44 -13.84 0.49 -0.48
CA ALA A 44 -14.70 0.15 0.65
C ALA A 44 -15.82 1.17 0.89
N LYS A 45 -15.93 2.24 0.09
CA LYS A 45 -16.87 3.36 0.24
C LYS A 45 -16.68 4.14 1.55
N VAL A 46 -15.43 4.25 1.99
CA VAL A 46 -15.01 5.09 3.12
C VAL A 46 -14.23 6.28 2.57
N ASN A 47 -14.52 7.48 3.07
CA ASN A 47 -13.82 8.68 2.61
C ASN A 47 -12.42 8.77 3.24
N PRO A 48 -11.32 8.66 2.47
CA PRO A 48 -9.96 8.79 2.99
C PRO A 48 -9.64 10.19 3.51
N CYS A 49 -10.31 11.23 2.99
CA CYS A 49 -10.12 12.61 3.43
C CYS A 49 -10.83 12.92 4.76
N ASN A 50 -11.52 11.94 5.37
CA ASN A 50 -12.10 12.13 6.68
C ASN A 50 -10.98 12.13 7.75
N PRO A 51 -10.81 13.22 8.53
CA PRO A 51 -9.73 13.34 9.51
C PRO A 51 -9.80 12.28 10.62
N ASP A 52 -11.00 11.81 10.99
CA ASP A 52 -11.15 10.75 11.98
C ASP A 52 -10.60 9.42 11.42
N VAL A 53 -10.86 9.15 10.14
CA VAL A 53 -10.37 7.93 9.45
C VAL A 53 -8.85 7.98 9.33
N SER A 54 -8.28 9.10 8.89
CA SER A 54 -6.82 9.23 8.75
C SER A 54 -6.11 9.13 10.11
N LYS A 55 -6.67 9.77 11.15
CA LYS A 55 -6.15 9.68 12.51
C LYS A 55 -6.14 8.23 13.00
N VAL A 56 -7.22 7.49 12.81
CA VAL A 56 -7.32 6.09 13.25
C VAL A 56 -6.36 5.17 12.50
N ILE A 57 -6.17 5.38 11.19
CA ILE A 57 -5.20 4.63 10.38
C ILE A 57 -3.78 4.84 10.90
N ASN A 58 -3.41 6.10 11.18
CA ASN A 58 -2.11 6.46 11.75
C ASN A 58 -1.94 5.90 13.17
N ASP A 59 -2.92 6.09 14.05
CA ASP A 59 -2.90 5.60 15.44
C ASP A 59 -2.81 4.07 15.52
N MET A 60 -3.33 3.36 14.51
CA MET A 60 -3.28 1.90 14.43
C MET A 60 -2.08 1.37 13.63
N GLY A 61 -1.23 2.26 13.08
CA GLY A 61 -0.07 1.88 12.28
C GLY A 61 -0.44 1.09 11.01
N ILE A 62 -1.57 1.43 10.39
CA ILE A 62 -2.05 0.74 9.18
C ILE A 62 -1.34 1.32 7.97
N THR A 63 -0.40 0.57 7.40
CA THR A 63 0.35 0.97 6.20
C THR A 63 -0.14 0.32 4.91
N HIS A 64 -0.94 -0.75 5.01
CA HIS A 64 -1.38 -1.53 3.86
C HIS A 64 -2.80 -2.08 4.09
N TYR A 65 -3.62 -2.20 3.05
CA TYR A 65 -5.04 -2.57 3.19
C TYR A 65 -5.27 -3.93 3.86
N SER A 66 -4.35 -4.88 3.67
CA SER A 66 -4.46 -6.21 4.28
C SER A 66 -4.40 -6.16 5.82
N ALA A 67 -3.84 -5.09 6.41
CA ALA A 67 -3.78 -4.92 7.85
C ALA A 67 -5.17 -4.74 8.47
N PHE A 68 -6.16 -4.24 7.73
CA PHE A 68 -7.54 -4.12 8.23
C PHE A 68 -8.14 -5.47 8.65
N ALA A 69 -7.71 -6.59 8.04
CA ALA A 69 -8.17 -7.93 8.42
C ALA A 69 -7.66 -8.41 9.80
N LYS A 70 -6.64 -7.74 10.37
CA LYS A 70 -6.09 -8.06 11.69
C LYS A 70 -6.91 -7.44 12.82
N PHE A 71 -7.80 -6.51 12.52
CA PHE A 71 -8.56 -5.76 13.50
C PHE A 71 -10.04 -6.13 13.45
N LYS A 72 -10.71 -6.03 14.60
CA LYS A 72 -12.18 -6.09 14.68
C LYS A 72 -12.74 -4.69 14.47
N GLU A 73 -13.94 -4.60 13.91
CA GLU A 73 -14.68 -3.35 13.70
C GLU A 73 -14.78 -2.48 14.96
N ILE A 74 -14.97 -3.11 16.13
CA ILE A 74 -15.03 -2.43 17.42
C ILE A 74 -13.75 -1.64 17.78
N ASN A 75 -12.60 -2.00 17.22
CA ASN A 75 -11.35 -1.28 17.44
C ASN A 75 -11.36 0.11 16.79
N PHE A 76 -12.06 0.25 15.65
CA PHE A 76 -12.24 1.54 14.98
C PHE A 76 -13.34 2.35 15.66
N GLU A 77 -14.40 1.68 16.11
CA GLU A 77 -15.52 2.32 16.83
C GLU A 77 -15.08 2.96 18.15
N LYS A 78 -14.25 2.28 18.93
CA LYS A 78 -13.64 2.82 20.16
C LYS A 78 -12.79 4.07 19.92
N ARG A 79 -12.38 4.32 18.68
CA ARG A 79 -11.57 5.48 18.27
C ARG A 79 -12.40 6.53 17.53
N GLY A 80 -13.73 6.44 17.56
CA GLY A 80 -14.64 7.46 17.03
C GLY A 80 -15.20 7.18 15.63
N ILE A 81 -14.82 6.08 14.99
CA ILE A 81 -15.37 5.71 13.67
C ILE A 81 -16.77 5.14 13.82
N LYS A 82 -17.71 5.58 12.98
CA LYS A 82 -19.08 5.04 12.98
C LYS A 82 -19.07 3.53 12.65
N PRO A 83 -20.01 2.73 13.19
CA PRO A 83 -20.03 1.27 12.98
C PRO A 83 -20.07 0.83 11.51
N ALA A 84 -20.80 1.55 10.66
CA ALA A 84 -20.91 1.21 9.24
C ALA A 84 -19.56 1.29 8.50
N PRO A 85 -18.81 2.42 8.52
CA PRO A 85 -17.44 2.47 8.01
C PRO A 85 -16.51 1.41 8.60
N SER A 86 -16.55 1.17 9.92
CA SER A 86 -15.71 0.15 10.60
C SER A 86 -15.91 -1.26 10.02
N ARG A 87 -17.16 -1.64 9.79
CA ARG A 87 -17.54 -2.90 9.13
C ARG A 87 -17.03 -2.98 7.70
N LEU A 88 -17.17 -1.89 6.94
CA LEU A 88 -16.75 -1.85 5.54
C LEU A 88 -15.23 -2.01 5.42
N MET A 89 -14.45 -1.34 6.28
CA MET A 89 -12.98 -1.44 6.32
C MET A 89 -12.51 -2.86 6.65
N THR A 90 -13.27 -3.65 7.38
CA THR A 90 -12.86 -5.03 7.72
C THR A 90 -13.35 -6.02 6.64
N SER A 91 -14.62 -5.90 6.24
CA SER A 91 -15.28 -6.87 5.35
C SER A 91 -14.84 -6.77 3.88
N CYS A 92 -14.34 -5.62 3.42
CA CYS A 92 -13.95 -5.43 2.02
C CYS A 92 -12.55 -5.96 1.69
N VAL A 93 -11.72 -6.34 2.67
CA VAL A 93 -10.31 -6.75 2.43
C VAL A 93 -10.20 -7.89 1.40
N GLY A 94 -11.00 -8.95 1.58
CA GLY A 94 -11.00 -10.09 0.65
C GLY A 94 -11.52 -9.73 -0.74
N LYS A 95 -12.52 -8.84 -0.82
CA LYS A 95 -13.07 -8.35 -2.09
C LYS A 95 -12.04 -7.51 -2.86
N TYR A 96 -11.32 -6.65 -2.14
CA TYR A 96 -10.27 -5.81 -2.73
C TYR A 96 -9.09 -6.63 -3.25
N LYS A 97 -8.64 -7.64 -2.50
CA LYS A 97 -7.60 -8.59 -2.98
C LYS A 97 -7.99 -9.23 -4.32
N ARG A 98 -9.25 -9.64 -4.47
CA ARG A 98 -9.76 -10.20 -5.74
C ARG A 98 -9.85 -9.13 -6.84
N HIS A 99 -10.23 -7.91 -6.49
CA HIS A 99 -10.26 -6.77 -7.41
C HIS A 99 -8.87 -6.47 -7.99
N LEU A 100 -7.83 -6.39 -7.14
CA LEU A 100 -6.44 -6.20 -7.57
C LEU A 100 -5.95 -7.33 -8.48
N LYS A 101 -6.28 -8.58 -8.16
CA LYS A 101 -5.93 -9.74 -9.00
C LYS A 101 -6.50 -9.61 -10.41
N ARG A 102 -7.80 -9.28 -10.51
CA ARG A 102 -8.48 -9.10 -11.81
C ARG A 102 -7.95 -7.90 -12.59
N ALA A 103 -7.64 -6.80 -11.90
CA ALA A 103 -7.04 -5.63 -12.54
C ALA A 103 -5.70 -5.98 -13.21
N LYS A 104 -4.85 -6.73 -12.50
CA LYS A 104 -3.56 -7.19 -13.03
C LYS A 104 -3.71 -8.11 -14.25
N GLU A 105 -4.65 -9.05 -14.20
CA GLU A 105 -4.95 -9.97 -15.32
C GLU A 105 -5.44 -9.20 -16.55
N ASN A 106 -6.33 -8.22 -16.36
CA ASN A 106 -6.86 -7.40 -17.45
C ASN A 106 -5.77 -6.53 -18.10
N SER A 107 -4.86 -5.95 -17.33
CA SER A 107 -3.74 -5.16 -17.87
C SER A 107 -2.74 -5.99 -18.68
N GLN A 108 -2.61 -7.29 -18.40
CA GLN A 108 -1.75 -8.20 -19.17
C GLN A 108 -2.41 -8.63 -20.50
N LEU A 109 -3.74 -8.73 -20.54
CA LEU A 109 -4.49 -9.07 -21.75
C LEU A 109 -4.49 -7.94 -22.79
N THR A 110 -4.33 -6.68 -22.39
CA THR A 110 -4.33 -5.52 -23.30
C THR A 110 -3.00 -5.28 -24.04
N LEU A 111 -1.97 -6.10 -23.81
CA LEU A 111 -0.63 -5.97 -24.42
C LEU A 111 -0.34 -7.00 -25.52
N HIS A 112 -1.36 -7.75 -25.96
CA HIS A 112 -1.26 -8.78 -27.00
C HIS A 112 -2.10 -8.44 -28.23
#